data_AF-A0A1I3P363-F1
#
_entry.id   AF-A0A1I3P363-F1
#
_cell.length_a   1.000
_cell.length_b   1.000
_cell.length_c   1.000
_cell.angle_alpha   90.00
_cell.angle_beta   90.00
_cell.angle_gamma   90.00
#
_symmetry.space_group_name_H-M   'P 1'
#
loop_
_entity.id
_entity.type
_entity.pdbx_description
1 polymer ?
#
loop_
_entity_poly.entity_id
_entity_poly.type
_entity_poly.pdbx_seq_one_letter_code
_entity_poly.pdbx_strand_id
1 'polypeptide(L)'
;MNEYPHQSLTTSQMITIIRYGLPKTSHPQKVIVAGAGMAGLVAASLLKDAGHDVTILEASNRVGGRVYTLRAPFTKGHYLNAGAMRIPHIHPLTWEYILDHSPCVNAWDSWVIPSTDRKLTKLTPWAPRLNSLSCYVTG
;
A
#
# COMPACT_ATOMS: atom_id res chain seq x y z
N MET A 1 -31.16 21.10 11.47
CA MET A 1 -30.23 20.08 10.95
C MET A 1 -28.84 20.67 11.09
N ASN A 2 -28.00 20.16 12.00
CA ASN A 2 -26.66 20.72 12.23
C ASN A 2 -25.78 20.42 11.02
N GLU A 3 -25.41 21.46 10.26
CA GLU A 3 -24.31 21.40 9.31
C GLU A 3 -23.01 21.32 10.12
N TYR A 4 -22.44 20.13 10.24
CA TYR A 4 -21.05 20.01 10.64
C TYR A 4 -20.20 20.38 9.41
N PRO A 5 -19.31 21.39 9.48
CA PRO A 5 -18.41 21.69 8.38
C PRO A 5 -17.43 20.53 8.23
N HIS A 6 -17.71 19.61 7.30
CA HIS A 6 -16.77 18.57 6.95
C HIS A 6 -15.62 19.20 6.18
N GLN A 7 -14.51 19.47 6.88
CA GLN A 7 -13.25 19.78 6.21
C GLN A 7 -12.80 18.54 5.43
N SER A 8 -12.99 18.59 4.11
CA SER A 8 -12.48 17.57 3.19
C SER A 8 -10.96 17.71 3.08
N LEU A 9 -10.24 16.60 3.29
CA LEU A 9 -8.80 16.54 3.09
C LEU A 9 -8.44 16.80 1.62
N THR A 10 -7.40 17.59 1.39
CA THR A 10 -6.85 17.81 0.05
C THR A 10 -6.04 16.60 -0.41
N THR A 11 -5.83 16.44 -1.72
CA THR A 11 -5.02 15.35 -2.28
C THR A 11 -3.62 15.30 -1.70
N SER A 12 -2.97 16.46 -1.53
CA SER A 12 -1.62 16.53 -0.96
C SER A 12 -1.58 16.01 0.48
N GLN A 13 -2.56 16.38 1.30
CA GLN A 13 -2.67 15.88 2.68
C GLN A 13 -2.89 14.36 2.71
N MET A 14 -3.72 13.82 1.80
CA MET A 14 -3.93 12.39 1.68
C MET A 14 -2.64 11.64 1.27
N ILE A 15 -1.86 12.20 0.35
CA ILE A 15 -0.55 11.64 -0.04
C ILE A 15 0.41 11.64 1.15
N THR A 16 0.45 12.72 1.93
CA THR A 16 1.26 12.79 3.16
C THR A 16 0.87 11.68 4.14
N ILE A 17 -0.43 11.45 4.35
CA ILE A 17 -0.92 10.37 5.22
C ILE A 17 -0.51 8.99 4.69
N ILE A 18 -0.58 8.76 3.37
CA ILE A 18 -0.15 7.49 2.77
C ILE A 18 1.34 7.23 3.04
N ARG A 19 2.19 8.23 2.82
CA ARG A 19 3.66 8.09 2.92
C ARG A 19 4.19 8.04 4.35
N TYR A 20 3.59 8.80 5.26
CA TYR A 20 4.11 8.98 6.62
C TYR A 20 3.22 8.38 7.71
N GLY A 21 2.01 7.95 7.35
CA GLY A 21 1.01 7.46 8.29
C GLY A 21 0.23 8.58 8.97
N LEU A 22 -0.71 8.17 9.81
CA LEU A 22 -1.44 9.07 10.69
C LEU A 22 -0.57 9.50 11.89
N PRO A 23 -0.86 10.67 12.50
CA PRO A 23 -0.23 11.08 13.74
C PRO A 23 -0.36 10.01 14.82
N LYS A 24 0.72 9.77 15.57
CA LYS A 24 0.69 8.83 16.69
C LYS A 24 -0.28 9.33 17.77
N THR A 25 -1.16 8.45 18.25
CA THR A 25 -2.09 8.78 19.32
C THR A 25 -1.42 8.68 20.69
N SER A 26 -1.73 9.61 21.59
CA SER A 26 -1.43 9.48 23.03
C SER A 26 -2.48 8.65 23.78
N HIS A 27 -3.63 8.42 23.16
CA HIS A 27 -4.75 7.69 23.74
C HIS A 27 -5.20 6.58 22.76
N PRO A 28 -4.62 5.37 22.86
CA PRO A 28 -5.03 4.23 22.07
C PRO A 28 -6.52 3.92 22.27
N GLN A 29 -7.21 3.63 21.17
CA GLN A 29 -8.62 3.24 21.16
C GLN A 29 -8.77 1.85 20.54
N LYS A 30 -9.83 1.15 20.94
CA LYS A 30 -10.24 -0.11 20.32
C LYS A 30 -11.15 0.19 19.14
N VAL A 31 -10.74 -0.19 17.94
CA VAL A 31 -11.47 0.07 16.71
C VAL A 31 -11.78 -1.25 16.01
N ILE A 32 -13.05 -1.42 15.65
CA ILE A 32 -13.48 -2.56 14.83
C ILE A 32 -13.71 -2.06 13.41
N VAL A 33 -13.05 -2.69 12.44
CA VAL A 33 -13.23 -2.43 11.01
C VAL A 33 -14.03 -3.57 10.40
N ALA A 34 -15.22 -3.25 9.91
CA ALA A 34 -16.06 -4.21 9.21
C ALA A 34 -15.69 -4.27 7.71
N GLY A 35 -15.20 -5.43 7.27
CA GLY A 35 -14.78 -5.72 5.90
C GLY A 35 -13.28 -5.57 5.69
N ALA A 36 -12.62 -6.65 5.25
CA ALA A 36 -11.23 -6.70 4.82
C ALA A 36 -11.07 -6.45 3.32
N GLY A 37 -11.84 -5.51 2.76
CA GLY A 37 -11.60 -4.96 1.42
C GLY A 37 -10.49 -3.90 1.42
N MET A 38 -10.13 -3.37 0.25
CA MET A 38 -9.07 -2.33 0.15
C MET A 38 -9.29 -1.14 1.10
N ALA A 39 -10.51 -0.62 1.21
CA ALA A 39 -10.81 0.49 2.11
C ALA A 39 -10.58 0.13 3.59
N GLY A 40 -11.05 -1.04 4.02
CA GLY A 40 -10.91 -1.50 5.40
C GLY A 40 -9.47 -1.86 5.75
N LEU A 41 -8.74 -2.51 4.83
CA LEU A 41 -7.33 -2.85 5.01
C LEU A 41 -6.47 -1.59 5.14
N VAL A 42 -6.66 -0.59 4.27
CA VAL A 42 -5.93 0.69 4.33
C VAL A 42 -6.24 1.43 5.63
N ALA A 43 -7.52 1.54 6.00
CA ALA A 43 -7.92 2.20 7.24
C ALA A 43 -7.35 1.50 8.48
N ALA A 44 -7.44 0.16 8.53
CA ALA A 44 -6.91 -0.62 9.63
C ALA A 44 -5.38 -0.50 9.73
N SER A 45 -4.67 -0.48 8.61
CA SER A 45 -3.22 -0.27 8.57
C SER A 45 -2.85 1.08 9.17
N LEU A 46 -3.48 2.16 8.71
CA LEU A 46 -3.20 3.52 9.18
C LEU A 46 -3.52 3.69 10.68
N LEU A 47 -4.63 3.13 11.15
CA LEU A 47 -5.03 3.20 12.56
C LEU A 47 -4.10 2.37 13.46
N LYS A 48 -3.71 1.18 13.01
CA LYS A 48 -2.74 0.34 13.72
C LYS A 48 -1.39 1.05 13.82
N ASP A 49 -0.92 1.65 12.73
CA ASP A 49 0.32 2.42 12.71
C ASP A 49 0.23 3.67 13.58
N ALA A 50 -0.92 4.33 13.70
CA ALA A 50 -1.12 5.42 14.65
C ALA A 50 -1.06 4.97 16.13
N GLY A 51 -1.15 3.67 16.41
CA GLY A 51 -1.08 3.10 17.76
C GLY A 51 -2.42 2.67 18.35
N HIS A 52 -3.46 2.50 17.53
CA HIS A 52 -4.75 1.97 17.98
C HIS A 52 -4.78 0.43 17.99
N ASP A 53 -5.66 -0.13 18.82
CA ASP A 53 -5.96 -1.56 18.85
C ASP A 53 -7.07 -1.85 17.83
N VAL A 54 -6.70 -2.42 16.68
CA VAL A 54 -7.60 -2.58 15.54
C VAL A 54 -7.91 -4.05 15.30
N THR A 55 -9.21 -4.38 15.27
CA THR A 55 -9.72 -5.70 14.88
C THR A 55 -10.49 -5.59 13.57
N ILE A 56 -10.16 -6.42 12.59
CA ILE A 56 -10.87 -6.49 11.30
C ILE A 56 -11.82 -7.69 11.32
N LEU A 57 -13.09 -7.47 10.98
CA LEU A 57 -14.09 -8.51 10.83
C LEU A 57 -14.47 -8.64 9.36
N GLU A 58 -14.17 -9.78 8.74
CA GLU A 58 -14.53 -10.07 7.35
C GLU A 58 -15.50 -11.26 7.31
N ALA A 59 -16.55 -11.14 6.51
CA ALA A 59 -17.57 -12.18 6.39
C ALA A 59 -17.12 -13.31 5.45
N SER A 60 -16.25 -13.00 4.50
CA SER A 60 -15.69 -13.97 3.55
C SER A 60 -14.47 -14.72 4.11
N ASN A 61 -14.15 -15.86 3.50
CA ASN A 61 -12.92 -16.60 3.78
C ASN A 61 -11.67 -15.97 3.13
N ARG A 62 -11.77 -14.78 2.53
CA ARG A 62 -10.65 -14.08 1.89
C ARG A 62 -10.67 -12.59 2.15
N VAL A 63 -9.47 -12.01 2.11
CA VAL A 63 -9.25 -10.57 2.12
C VAL A 63 -9.20 -9.99 0.69
N GLY A 64 -9.27 -8.67 0.57
CA GLY A 64 -9.21 -7.91 -0.70
C GLY A 64 -10.57 -7.48 -1.26
N GLY A 65 -11.66 -8.10 -0.81
CA GLY A 65 -13.02 -7.75 -1.23
C GLY A 65 -13.22 -7.86 -2.75
N ARG A 66 -13.47 -6.75 -3.44
CA ARG A 66 -13.65 -6.72 -4.90
C ARG A 66 -12.33 -6.83 -5.69
N VAL A 67 -11.18 -6.68 -5.04
CA VAL A 67 -9.90 -6.99 -5.67
C VAL A 67 -9.69 -8.50 -5.53
N TYR A 68 -9.88 -9.23 -6.64
CA TYR A 68 -9.83 -10.68 -6.64
C TYR A 68 -9.06 -11.21 -7.84
N THR A 69 -8.03 -12.02 -7.55
CA THR A 69 -7.20 -12.67 -8.56
C THR A 69 -7.31 -14.18 -8.38
N LEU A 70 -7.87 -14.85 -9.38
CA LEU A 70 -7.92 -16.30 -9.51
C LEU A 70 -6.55 -16.80 -9.98
N ARG A 71 -5.95 -17.75 -9.27
CA ARG A 71 -4.65 -18.35 -9.61
C ARG A 71 -4.72 -19.83 -9.99
N ALA A 72 -5.89 -20.45 -9.84
CA ALA A 72 -6.17 -21.85 -10.17
C ALA A 72 -7.57 -21.94 -10.79
N PRO A 73 -7.86 -22.94 -11.65
CA PRO A 73 -7.04 -24.10 -12.03
C PRO A 73 -6.19 -23.88 -13.30
N PHE A 74 -5.57 -22.71 -13.47
CA PHE A 74 -4.84 -22.40 -14.69
C PHE A 74 -3.49 -23.15 -14.79
N THR A 75 -3.00 -23.33 -16.02
CA THR A 75 -1.66 -23.89 -16.29
C THR A 75 -0.56 -23.00 -15.69
N LYS A 76 0.57 -23.62 -15.30
CA LYS A 76 1.67 -23.04 -14.51
C LYS A 76 1.96 -21.57 -14.83
N GLY A 77 1.67 -20.69 -13.88
CA GLY A 77 2.01 -19.26 -13.92
C GLY A 77 0.88 -18.34 -14.36
N HIS A 78 -0.23 -18.86 -14.87
CA HIS A 78 -1.36 -18.03 -15.27
C HIS A 78 -2.25 -17.62 -14.09
N TYR A 79 -2.77 -16.40 -14.17
CA TYR A 79 -3.75 -15.86 -13.24
C TYR A 79 -4.77 -15.00 -13.99
N LEU A 80 -5.98 -14.92 -13.44
CA LEU A 80 -7.07 -14.11 -13.97
C LEU A 80 -7.52 -13.11 -12.91
N ASN A 81 -7.56 -11.83 -13.25
CA ASN A 81 -8.20 -10.83 -12.40
C ASN A 81 -9.72 -10.91 -12.60
N ALA A 82 -10.43 -11.42 -11.59
CA ALA A 82 -11.89 -11.47 -11.53
C ALA A 82 -12.50 -10.20 -10.91
N GLY A 83 -11.69 -9.15 -10.76
CA GLY A 83 -12.06 -7.87 -10.17
C GLY A 83 -11.28 -6.71 -10.79
N ALA A 84 -10.63 -5.90 -9.95
CA ALA A 84 -9.83 -4.77 -10.43
C ALA A 84 -8.69 -5.23 -11.39
N MET A 85 -8.66 -4.64 -12.59
CA MET A 85 -7.72 -5.02 -13.65
C MET A 85 -6.82 -3.88 -14.11
N ARG A 86 -7.27 -2.63 -14.02
CA ARG A 86 -6.54 -1.46 -14.51
C ARG A 86 -6.54 -0.36 -13.47
N ILE A 87 -5.38 0.27 -13.29
CA ILE A 87 -5.18 1.41 -12.41
C ILE A 87 -4.61 2.55 -13.27
N PRO A 88 -5.46 3.44 -13.80
CA PRO A 88 -5.02 4.61 -14.56
C PRO A 88 -4.07 5.50 -13.75
N HIS A 89 -3.13 6.19 -14.42
CA HIS A 89 -2.20 7.13 -13.80
C HIS A 89 -2.88 8.33 -13.11
N ILE A 90 -4.12 8.64 -13.48
CA ILE A 90 -4.92 9.70 -12.85
C ILE A 90 -5.39 9.38 -11.42
N HIS A 91 -5.06 8.20 -10.88
CA HIS A 91 -5.35 7.83 -9.50
C HIS A 91 -4.10 7.95 -8.62
N PRO A 92 -3.70 9.16 -8.21
CA PRO A 92 -2.46 9.38 -7.50
C PRO A 92 -2.40 8.61 -6.19
N LEU A 93 -3.51 8.55 -5.43
CA LEU A 93 -3.53 7.87 -4.13
C LEU A 93 -3.27 6.37 -4.24
N THR A 94 -3.83 5.71 -5.26
CA THR A 94 -3.62 4.27 -5.48
C THR A 94 -2.19 4.00 -5.90
N TRP A 95 -1.62 4.83 -6.77
CA TRP A 95 -0.22 4.72 -7.16
C TRP A 95 0.71 4.93 -5.98
N GLU A 96 0.56 6.02 -5.24
CA GLU A 96 1.37 6.29 -4.04
C GLU A 96 1.33 5.13 -3.04
N TYR A 97 0.16 4.54 -2.81
CA TYR A 97 0.04 3.38 -1.95
C TYR A 97 0.77 2.14 -2.49
N ILE A 98 0.71 1.89 -3.80
CA ILE A 98 1.45 0.80 -4.46
C ILE A 98 2.96 1.03 -4.34
N LEU A 99 3.44 2.24 -4.63
CA LEU A 99 4.86 2.57 -4.59
C LEU A 99 5.43 2.42 -3.18
N ASP A 100 4.65 2.78 -2.16
CA ASP A 100 5.05 2.67 -0.75
C ASP A 100 5.07 1.21 -0.26
N HIS A 101 4.08 0.39 -0.65
CA HIS A 101 3.91 -0.97 -0.11
C HIS A 101 4.48 -2.08 -1.03
N SER A 102 4.90 -1.77 -2.26
CA SER A 102 5.45 -2.71 -3.24
C SER A 102 6.78 -2.19 -3.82
N PRO A 103 7.88 -2.21 -3.06
CA PRO A 103 9.16 -1.62 -3.46
C PRO A 103 9.75 -2.26 -4.72
N CYS A 104 9.44 -3.53 -5.02
CA CYS A 104 9.92 -4.19 -6.24
C CYS A 104 9.27 -3.61 -7.52
N VAL A 105 8.14 -2.87 -7.47
CA VAL A 105 7.58 -2.18 -8.65
C VAL A 105 8.46 -0.97 -9.02
N ASN A 106 8.95 -0.24 -8.01
CA ASN A 106 9.83 0.93 -8.21
C ASN A 106 11.23 0.54 -8.69
N ALA A 107 11.66 -0.69 -8.39
CA ALA A 107 12.94 -1.21 -8.83
C ALA A 107 13.06 -1.24 -10.37
N TRP A 108 11.97 -1.55 -11.09
CA TRP A 108 11.98 -1.61 -12.56
C TRP A 108 12.11 -0.23 -13.21
N ASP A 109 11.46 0.81 -12.65
CA ASP A 109 11.53 2.18 -13.17
C ASP A 109 12.86 2.87 -12.82
N SER A 110 13.57 2.40 -11.79
CA SER A 110 14.89 2.92 -11.40
C SER A 110 16.06 2.44 -12.27
N TRP A 111 15.85 1.48 -13.18
CA TRP A 111 16.82 1.04 -14.20
C TRP A 111 16.75 1.83 -15.50
N VAL A 112 16.38 3.11 -15.46
CA VAL A 112 16.86 4.04 -16.49
C VAL A 112 18.36 4.19 -16.25
N ILE A 113 19.16 3.30 -16.84
CA ILE A 113 20.61 3.45 -16.96
C ILE A 113 20.80 4.76 -17.73
N PRO A 114 21.32 5.85 -17.11
CA PRO A 114 21.81 6.95 -17.91
C PRO A 114 22.96 6.35 -18.71
N SER A 115 22.80 6.25 -20.03
CA SER A 115 23.92 5.91 -20.90
C SER A 115 25.03 6.90 -20.57
N THR A 116 26.22 6.40 -20.25
CA THR A 116 27.44 7.14 -19.85
C THR A 116 27.63 7.28 -18.32
N ASP A 117 28.10 6.23 -17.64
CA ASP A 117 29.53 6.04 -17.35
C ASP A 117 29.71 4.81 -16.42
N ARG A 118 30.73 4.02 -16.72
CA ARG A 118 31.07 2.76 -16.07
C ARG A 118 32.18 3.06 -15.07
N LYS A 119 31.87 3.42 -13.80
CA LYS A 119 32.75 3.21 -12.62
C LYS A 119 32.19 3.72 -11.28
N LEU A 120 32.22 2.81 -10.30
CA LEU A 120 32.47 3.00 -8.85
C LEU A 120 31.35 3.48 -7.90
N THR A 121 30.83 2.48 -7.15
CA THR A 121 30.68 2.42 -5.67
C THR A 121 30.88 3.70 -4.84
N LYS A 122 29.86 4.06 -4.04
CA LYS A 122 29.97 4.30 -2.58
C LYS A 122 28.62 4.03 -1.89
N LEU A 123 28.62 3.06 -0.97
CA LEU A 123 27.58 2.83 0.03
C LEU A 123 27.65 3.95 1.07
N THR A 124 26.55 4.66 1.31
CA THR A 124 26.37 5.47 2.52
C THR A 124 25.28 4.86 3.41
N PRO A 125 25.44 4.93 4.75
CA PRO A 125 24.57 4.24 5.69
C PRO A 125 23.40 5.14 6.12
N TRP A 126 22.16 4.69 5.97
CA TRP A 126 21.02 5.25 6.70
C TRP A 126 19.87 4.25 6.81
N ALA A 127 19.45 3.98 8.05
CA ALA A 127 18.22 3.32 8.48
C ALA A 127 17.32 4.39 9.16
N PRO A 128 16.00 4.22 9.41
CA PRO A 128 15.22 2.97 9.39
C PRO A 128 13.78 3.07 8.80
N ARG A 129 13.34 2.03 8.07
CA ARG A 129 12.08 1.32 8.36
C ARG A 129 12.25 -0.11 7.87
N LEU A 130 12.38 -1.02 8.84
CA LEU A 130 12.62 -2.44 8.64
C LEU A 130 11.44 -3.07 7.88
N ASN A 131 11.68 -3.50 6.65
CA ASN A 131 11.61 -4.93 6.33
C ASN A 131 12.46 -5.25 5.11
N SER A 132 13.58 -5.90 5.41
CA SER A 132 14.43 -6.64 4.51
C SER A 132 13.65 -7.78 3.85
N LEU A 133 13.33 -7.67 2.57
CA LEU A 133 13.20 -8.82 1.70
C LEU A 133 13.82 -8.49 0.36
N SER A 134 14.96 -9.13 0.11
CA SER A 134 15.58 -9.29 -1.20
C SER A 134 14.48 -9.62 -2.23
N CYS A 135 14.29 -8.74 -3.22
CA CYS A 135 13.60 -9.13 -4.45
C CYS A 135 14.52 -10.18 -5.12
N TYR A 136 14.40 -11.45 -4.73
CA TYR A 136 15.05 -12.53 -5.46
C TYR A 136 14.38 -12.59 -6.84
N VAL A 137 15.12 -12.12 -7.84
CA VAL A 137 14.89 -12.48 -9.24
C VAL A 137 15.18 -13.98 -9.33
N THR A 138 14.15 -14.82 -9.25
CA THR A 138 14.24 -16.19 -9.76
C THR A 138 14.14 -16.08 -11.28
N GLY A 139 15.22 -16.48 -11.96
CA GLY A 139 15.36 -16.43 -13.41
C GLY A 139 14.47 -17.39 -14.19
#